data_AF-A0A962JN82-F1
#
_entry.id   AF-A0A962JN82-F1
#
_cell.length_a   1.000
_cell.length_b   1.000
_cell.length_c   1.000
_cell.angle_alpha   90.00
_cell.angle_beta   90.00
_cell.angle_gamma   90.00
#
_symmetry.space_group_name_H-M   'P 1'
#
loop_
_entity.id
_entity.type
_entity.pdbx_description
1 polymer ?
#
loop_
_entity_poly.entity_id
_entity_poly.type
_entity_poly.pdbx_seq_one_letter_code
_entity_poly.pdbx_strand_id
1 'polypeptide(L)'
;VKQLLKQTATKNTAVACHWLRSRLRSELVWVVGNRNKFNKEGVVAVNSTQKNVLHSEWENNWTYLPLIKGLVAVAALLHDWGKATLLFQQKLKVSSKEGDPLRHEWVSCLLLNALIEQSGDKKDDTAWLSLLSNNTWNEAQLQTITSQNIAKPLDNLPPLAQWVAWLIVTHHRLPALREKKQRDQYQDTKRDSINAMLKSMSAEWGYQNISQDKNYPQRLKDCFNFPQGLLSQSTEWQKQIKKWSARLLQAQAQAQVLAENGAWRVVLHHARLCLMLGDHYYSSCDKDKNWKSSVELYANTERNQSKQTILKQKLDEHLVKVSQQALQVAQSLSRFSTDMDVAYDIKALKQKSPSGFEWQDKAVDCIKLFKQQHKAATDNGWFIVNMASTGYGKTIANAKVMRALSNDGESLRYILALGLRTLTLQTGDEYRHKIGLDNSELAVLIGSAAVKELHEQAQNKLNTEPTC
;
A
#
# COMPACT_ATOMS: atom_id res chain seq x y z
N VAL A 1 -27.04 -8.47 19.49
CA VAL A 1 -26.07 -9.56 19.80
C VAL A 1 -25.01 -9.72 18.70
N LYS A 2 -25.34 -10.11 17.46
CA LYS A 2 -24.37 -10.28 16.34
C LYS A 2 -23.38 -9.10 16.20
N GLN A 3 -23.90 -7.87 16.18
CA GLN A 3 -23.08 -6.66 16.06
C GLN A 3 -22.09 -6.47 17.23
N LEU A 4 -22.52 -6.70 18.47
CA LEU A 4 -21.67 -6.61 19.65
C LEU A 4 -20.55 -7.67 19.65
N LEU A 5 -20.88 -8.89 19.23
CA LEU A 5 -19.89 -9.97 19.09
C LEU A 5 -18.84 -9.64 18.02
N LYS A 6 -19.24 -9.03 16.90
CA LYS A 6 -18.29 -8.62 15.85
C LYS A 6 -17.36 -7.50 16.29
N GLN A 7 -17.83 -6.55 17.09
CA GLN A 7 -17.00 -5.44 17.60
C GLN A 7 -15.82 -5.90 18.46
N THR A 8 -15.95 -7.05 19.14
CA THR A 8 -14.94 -7.61 20.04
C THR A 8 -14.32 -8.91 19.50
N ALA A 9 -14.68 -9.30 18.27
CA ALA A 9 -14.18 -10.52 17.66
C ALA A 9 -12.67 -10.43 17.40
N THR A 10 -11.97 -11.49 17.74
CA THR A 10 -10.56 -11.69 17.37
C THR A 10 -10.47 -12.78 16.31
N LYS A 11 -9.29 -13.00 15.73
CA LYS A 11 -9.02 -14.12 14.81
C LYS A 11 -9.38 -15.51 15.36
N ASN A 12 -9.48 -15.65 16.69
CA ASN A 12 -9.79 -16.91 17.37
C ASN A 12 -11.27 -17.02 17.77
N THR A 13 -12.05 -15.94 17.67
CA THR A 13 -13.49 -15.97 17.96
C THR A 13 -14.18 -16.89 16.95
N ALA A 14 -15.06 -17.79 17.41
CA ALA A 14 -15.85 -18.65 16.53
C ALA A 14 -17.21 -18.92 17.21
N VAL A 15 -18.25 -18.21 16.78
CA VAL A 15 -19.60 -18.31 17.37
C VAL A 15 -20.62 -18.56 16.26
N ALA A 16 -21.38 -19.65 16.35
CA ALA A 16 -22.52 -19.94 15.47
C ALA A 16 -23.84 -19.70 16.21
N CYS A 17 -24.80 -19.08 15.52
CA CYS A 17 -26.14 -18.85 16.05
C CYS A 17 -27.17 -19.63 15.25
N HIS A 18 -27.95 -20.47 15.94
CA HIS A 18 -28.99 -21.28 15.35
C HIS A 18 -30.37 -20.82 15.81
N TRP A 19 -31.31 -20.75 14.88
CA TRP A 19 -32.71 -20.62 15.19
C TRP A 19 -33.32 -22.03 15.25
N LEU A 20 -33.74 -22.43 16.44
CA LEU A 20 -34.54 -23.62 16.65
C LEU A 20 -35.97 -23.36 16.16
N ARG A 21 -36.31 -23.88 14.97
CA ARG A 21 -37.65 -23.76 14.37
C ARG A 21 -38.63 -24.77 14.95
N SER A 22 -38.12 -25.95 15.31
CA SER A 22 -38.86 -27.02 15.99
C SER A 22 -37.89 -27.95 16.71
N ARG A 23 -38.40 -28.96 17.42
CA ARG A 23 -37.56 -30.00 18.07
C ARG A 23 -36.65 -30.76 17.09
N LEU A 24 -37.00 -30.80 15.81
CA LEU A 24 -36.26 -31.54 14.77
C LEU A 24 -35.58 -30.63 13.75
N ARG A 25 -35.77 -29.30 13.84
CA ARG A 25 -35.28 -28.36 12.83
C ARG A 25 -34.56 -27.19 13.47
N SER A 26 -33.24 -27.17 13.33
CA SER A 26 -32.37 -26.03 13.60
C SER A 26 -31.90 -25.41 12.29
N GLU A 27 -31.89 -24.07 12.21
CA GLU A 27 -31.42 -23.33 11.06
C GLU A 27 -30.25 -22.44 11.46
N LEU A 28 -29.10 -22.55 10.78
CA LEU A 28 -28.00 -21.60 10.98
C LEU A 28 -28.44 -20.20 10.53
N VAL A 29 -28.31 -19.22 11.42
CA VAL A 29 -28.70 -17.83 11.17
C VAL A 29 -27.50 -16.99 10.76
N TRP A 30 -26.42 -17.06 11.54
CA TRP A 30 -25.17 -16.33 11.29
C TRP A 30 -24.01 -16.95 12.06
N VAL A 31 -22.80 -16.63 11.62
CA VAL A 31 -21.54 -16.94 12.32
C VAL A 31 -20.77 -15.64 12.56
N VAL A 32 -20.11 -15.53 13.71
CA VAL A 32 -19.16 -14.44 14.03
C VAL A 32 -17.78 -15.02 14.25
N GLY A 33 -16.79 -14.45 13.56
CA GLY A 33 -15.39 -14.86 13.62
C GLY A 33 -15.04 -15.99 12.63
N ASN A 34 -14.22 -16.95 13.06
CA ASN A 34 -13.63 -17.98 12.23
C ASN A 34 -14.66 -19.05 11.79
N ARG A 35 -15.22 -18.86 10.59
CA ARG A 35 -16.20 -19.77 9.96
C ARG A 35 -15.65 -21.18 9.70
N ASN A 36 -14.34 -21.34 9.54
CA ASN A 36 -13.68 -22.61 9.23
C ASN A 36 -13.71 -23.60 10.41
N LYS A 37 -14.08 -23.14 11.62
CA LYS A 37 -14.32 -24.04 12.75
C LYS A 37 -15.64 -24.80 12.65
N PHE A 38 -16.51 -24.41 11.73
CA PHE A 38 -17.84 -24.99 11.56
C PHE A 38 -18.00 -25.61 10.17
N ASN A 39 -18.80 -26.68 10.06
CA ASN A 39 -19.26 -27.20 8.78
C ASN A 39 -20.32 -26.27 8.13
N LYS A 40 -20.92 -26.67 7.00
CA LYS A 40 -21.92 -25.86 6.28
C LYS A 40 -23.15 -25.51 7.14
N GLU A 41 -23.47 -26.35 8.11
CA GLU A 41 -24.61 -26.22 9.03
C GLU A 41 -24.26 -25.47 10.32
N GLY A 42 -23.02 -25.02 10.51
CA GLY A 42 -22.61 -24.30 11.72
C GLY A 42 -22.26 -25.22 12.90
N VAL A 43 -22.03 -26.51 12.64
CA VAL A 43 -21.70 -27.52 13.65
C VAL A 43 -20.18 -27.73 13.70
N VAL A 44 -19.65 -27.88 14.91
CA VAL A 44 -18.22 -28.15 15.16
C VAL A 44 -18.03 -29.66 15.38
N ALA A 45 -16.96 -30.23 14.81
CA ALA A 45 -16.56 -31.59 15.14
C ALA A 45 -15.99 -31.64 16.57
N VAL A 46 -16.53 -32.52 17.42
CA VAL A 46 -16.10 -32.65 18.83
C VAL A 46 -14.76 -33.38 19.00
N ASN A 47 -14.32 -34.12 17.98
CA ASN A 47 -12.99 -34.73 17.90
C ASN A 47 -12.54 -34.72 16.44
N SER A 48 -11.29 -34.31 16.18
CA SER A 48 -10.62 -34.54 14.91
C SER A 48 -9.20 -35.02 15.14
N THR A 49 -8.77 -36.01 14.37
CA THR A 49 -7.38 -36.46 14.31
C THR A 49 -6.88 -36.17 12.92
N GLN A 50 -6.10 -35.11 12.77
CA GLN A 50 -5.39 -34.83 11.53
C GLN A 50 -3.97 -34.41 11.86
N LYS A 51 -3.01 -35.14 11.29
CA LYS A 51 -1.60 -34.73 11.30
C LYS A 51 -1.47 -33.68 10.21
N ASN A 52 -1.23 -32.43 10.59
CA ASN A 52 -1.03 -31.34 9.63
C ASN A 52 0.38 -31.47 9.04
N VAL A 53 0.52 -32.30 7.99
CA VAL A 53 1.82 -32.62 7.39
C VAL A 53 2.26 -31.54 6.38
N LEU A 54 1.35 -30.67 5.95
CA LEU A 54 1.61 -29.61 4.96
C LEU A 54 1.16 -28.26 5.51
N HIS A 55 2.11 -27.41 5.89
CA HIS A 55 1.86 -26.00 6.17
C HIS A 55 1.67 -25.22 4.86
N SER A 56 0.56 -25.45 4.15
CA SER A 56 0.22 -24.67 2.94
C SER A 56 0.04 -23.18 3.22
N GLU A 57 -0.23 -22.79 4.47
CA GLU A 57 -0.21 -21.40 4.94
C GLU A 57 1.19 -20.75 4.92
N TRP A 58 2.25 -21.57 4.85
CA TRP A 58 3.65 -21.13 4.73
C TRP A 58 4.15 -21.18 3.29
N GLU A 59 3.49 -21.95 2.41
CA GLU A 59 3.61 -21.86 0.95
C GLU A 59 2.90 -20.59 0.45
N ASN A 60 3.35 -19.43 0.90
CA ASN A 60 2.87 -18.17 0.36
C ASN A 60 3.30 -18.09 -1.10
N ASN A 61 2.33 -17.94 -2.02
CA ASN A 61 2.54 -17.67 -3.46
C ASN A 61 3.28 -16.34 -3.76
N TRP A 62 3.89 -15.73 -2.74
CA TRP A 62 4.65 -14.50 -2.81
C TRP A 62 6.13 -14.76 -3.06
N THR A 63 6.45 -15.36 -4.21
CA THR A 63 7.82 -15.70 -4.64
C THR A 63 8.81 -14.53 -4.53
N TYR A 64 8.34 -13.31 -4.79
CA TYR A 64 9.15 -12.08 -4.78
C TYR A 64 9.09 -11.28 -3.47
N LEU A 65 8.52 -11.83 -2.39
CA LEU A 65 8.49 -11.16 -1.09
C LEU A 65 9.89 -10.83 -0.52
N PRO A 66 10.92 -11.69 -0.66
CA PRO A 66 12.28 -11.34 -0.24
C PRO A 66 12.80 -10.09 -0.95
N LEU A 67 12.61 -9.99 -2.26
CA LEU A 67 12.99 -8.82 -3.06
C LEU A 67 12.21 -7.56 -2.63
N ILE A 68 10.88 -7.65 -2.46
CA ILE A 68 10.06 -6.53 -1.96
C ILE A 68 10.60 -6.04 -0.63
N LYS A 69 10.89 -6.94 0.32
CA LYS A 69 11.44 -6.56 1.63
C LYS A 69 12.80 -5.89 1.53
N GLY A 70 13.69 -6.43 0.69
CA GLY A 70 15.02 -5.84 0.44
C GLY A 70 14.90 -4.41 -0.08
N LEU A 71 14.08 -4.21 -1.13
CA LEU A 71 13.84 -2.90 -1.73
C LEU A 71 13.23 -1.92 -0.73
N VAL A 72 12.17 -2.33 -0.02
CA VAL A 72 11.49 -1.50 0.97
C VAL A 72 12.44 -1.07 2.09
N ALA A 73 13.23 -2.00 2.62
CA ALA A 73 14.12 -1.69 3.72
C ALA A 73 15.24 -0.73 3.33
N VAL A 74 15.90 -0.98 2.18
CA VAL A 74 16.97 -0.10 1.68
C VAL A 74 16.41 1.27 1.28
N ALA A 75 15.28 1.32 0.56
CA ALA A 75 14.64 2.59 0.23
C ALA A 75 14.21 3.36 1.48
N ALA A 76 13.60 2.71 2.48
CA ALA A 76 13.22 3.36 3.73
C ALA A 76 14.42 3.92 4.51
N LEU A 77 15.57 3.25 4.49
CA LEU A 77 16.78 3.72 5.16
C LEU A 77 17.45 4.90 4.43
N LEU A 78 17.06 5.17 3.16
CA LEU A 78 17.66 6.19 2.30
C LEU A 78 16.67 7.29 1.86
N HIS A 79 15.36 7.12 2.04
CA HIS A 79 14.33 7.99 1.43
C HIS A 79 14.42 9.46 1.83
N ASP A 80 14.86 9.69 3.07
CA ASP A 80 14.96 10.98 3.72
C ASP A 80 16.41 11.39 3.98
N TRP A 81 17.38 10.75 3.33
CA TRP A 81 18.80 11.04 3.52
C TRP A 81 19.13 12.52 3.24
N GLY A 82 18.44 13.11 2.26
CA GLY A 82 18.51 14.52 1.90
C GLY A 82 17.94 15.50 2.94
N LYS A 83 17.32 15.03 4.02
CA LYS A 83 16.97 15.88 5.17
C LYS A 83 18.21 16.31 5.97
N ALA A 84 19.37 15.70 5.74
CA ALA A 84 20.64 16.07 6.37
C ALA A 84 21.20 17.43 5.90
N THR A 85 20.58 18.07 4.91
CA THR A 85 21.04 19.36 4.38
C THR A 85 20.92 20.49 5.40
N LEU A 86 21.83 21.46 5.31
CA LEU A 86 21.80 22.68 6.12
C LEU A 86 20.44 23.38 6.02
N LEU A 87 19.92 23.53 4.80
CA LEU A 87 18.62 24.17 4.57
C LEU A 87 17.50 23.46 5.33
N PHE A 88 17.41 22.13 5.22
CA PHE A 88 16.34 21.38 5.87
C PHE A 88 16.45 21.46 7.39
N GLN A 89 17.65 21.32 7.95
CA GLN A 89 17.86 21.39 9.40
C GLN A 89 17.56 22.79 9.97
N GLN A 90 17.89 23.87 9.25
CA GLN A 90 17.51 25.24 9.64
C GLN A 90 15.99 25.44 9.59
N LYS A 91 15.34 24.91 8.55
CA LYS A 91 13.87 24.98 8.39
C LYS A 91 13.11 24.27 9.53
N LEU A 92 13.65 23.20 10.11
CA LEU A 92 13.01 22.57 11.27
C LEU A 92 13.01 23.49 12.50
N LYS A 93 13.99 24.39 12.63
CA LYS A 93 14.13 25.32 13.76
C LYS A 93 13.29 26.59 13.57
N VAL A 94 13.02 26.99 12.33
CA VAL A 94 12.31 28.23 12.00
C VAL A 94 11.04 27.91 11.22
N SER A 95 9.88 28.27 11.77
CA SER A 95 8.59 28.10 11.09
C SER A 95 8.51 28.99 9.85
N SER A 96 8.82 28.45 8.66
CA SER A 96 8.68 29.13 7.37
C SER A 96 7.57 28.51 6.52
N LYS A 97 6.85 29.34 5.77
CA LYS A 97 5.88 28.91 4.75
C LYS A 97 6.53 28.69 3.38
N GLU A 98 7.82 28.99 3.23
CA GLU A 98 8.53 28.87 1.97
C GLU A 98 8.83 27.40 1.64
N GLY A 99 8.57 27.00 0.39
CA GLY A 99 8.99 25.71 -0.13
C GLY A 99 10.51 25.63 -0.28
N ASP A 100 11.07 24.42 -0.19
CA ASP A 100 12.50 24.20 -0.39
C ASP A 100 12.85 24.36 -1.88
N PRO A 101 13.98 24.99 -2.26
CA PRO A 101 14.42 25.11 -3.65
C PRO A 101 14.50 23.75 -4.35
N LEU A 102 14.99 22.74 -3.62
CA LEU A 102 14.96 21.34 -4.01
C LEU A 102 14.34 20.51 -2.89
N ARG A 103 13.50 19.56 -3.27
CA ARG A 103 12.88 18.63 -2.33
C ARG A 103 13.88 17.60 -1.82
N HIS A 104 13.76 17.22 -0.55
CA HIS A 104 14.71 16.33 0.13
C HIS A 104 14.78 14.92 -0.51
N GLU A 105 13.70 14.43 -1.11
CA GLU A 105 13.72 13.17 -1.85
C GLU A 105 14.61 13.22 -3.10
N TRP A 106 14.74 14.39 -3.75
CA TRP A 106 15.65 14.57 -4.89
C TRP A 106 17.10 14.63 -4.44
N VAL A 107 17.37 15.31 -3.32
CA VAL A 107 18.70 15.31 -2.69
C VAL A 107 19.09 13.90 -2.22
N SER A 108 18.14 13.11 -1.72
CA SER A 108 18.36 11.71 -1.38
C SER A 108 18.77 10.87 -2.59
N CYS A 109 18.19 11.12 -3.77
CA CYS A 109 18.63 10.49 -5.02
C CYS A 109 20.01 10.96 -5.48
N LEU A 110 20.38 12.22 -5.26
CA LEU A 110 21.75 12.71 -5.52
C LEU A 110 22.77 12.00 -4.61
N LEU A 111 22.44 11.80 -3.33
CA LEU A 111 23.28 11.04 -2.40
C LEU A 111 23.41 9.57 -2.79
N LEU A 112 22.32 8.93 -3.23
CA LEU A 112 22.35 7.56 -3.77
C LEU A 112 23.23 7.49 -5.03
N ASN A 113 23.08 8.45 -5.95
CA ASN A 113 23.94 8.53 -7.13
C ASN A 113 25.41 8.68 -6.72
N ALA A 114 25.73 9.58 -5.78
CA ALA A 114 27.09 9.77 -5.27
C ALA A 114 27.69 8.49 -4.65
N LEU A 115 26.89 7.67 -3.98
CA LEU A 115 27.30 6.36 -3.48
C LEU A 115 27.66 5.38 -4.62
N ILE A 116 26.90 5.42 -5.71
CA ILE A 116 27.12 4.58 -6.89
C ILE A 116 28.37 5.06 -7.63
N GLU A 117 28.58 6.38 -7.78
CA GLU A 117 29.82 6.95 -8.32
C GLU A 117 31.04 6.52 -7.48
N GLN A 118 30.94 6.60 -6.16
CA GLN A 118 32.01 6.16 -5.25
C GLN A 118 32.34 4.66 -5.40
N SER A 119 31.35 3.83 -5.75
CA SER A 119 31.55 2.40 -5.93
C SER A 119 32.39 2.05 -7.17
N GLY A 120 32.53 2.99 -8.11
CA GLY A 120 33.31 2.81 -9.33
C GLY A 120 32.62 1.98 -10.42
N ASP A 121 31.45 1.42 -10.14
CA ASP A 121 30.67 0.64 -11.11
C ASP A 121 29.21 1.09 -11.16
N LYS A 122 28.77 1.51 -12.36
CA LYS A 122 27.40 1.95 -12.65
C LYS A 122 26.56 0.88 -13.36
N LYS A 123 27.10 -0.32 -13.57
CA LYS A 123 26.44 -1.41 -14.28
C LYS A 123 25.99 -2.52 -13.33
N ASP A 124 26.76 -2.78 -12.27
CA ASP A 124 26.47 -3.85 -11.31
C ASP A 124 26.07 -3.28 -9.93
N ASP A 125 25.00 -3.83 -9.35
CA ASP A 125 24.56 -3.48 -8.01
C ASP A 125 25.48 -3.99 -6.91
N THR A 126 26.32 -5.00 -7.21
CA THR A 126 27.28 -5.59 -6.27
C THR A 126 28.20 -4.54 -5.67
N ALA A 127 28.69 -3.58 -6.47
CA ALA A 127 29.68 -2.60 -6.02
C ALA A 127 29.12 -1.68 -4.92
N TRP A 128 28.00 -0.98 -5.18
CA TRP A 128 27.43 -0.03 -4.23
C TRP A 128 26.76 -0.71 -3.02
N LEU A 129 26.15 -1.89 -3.22
CA LEU A 129 25.61 -2.69 -2.10
C LEU A 129 26.72 -3.25 -1.21
N SER A 130 27.88 -3.58 -1.78
CA SER A 130 29.07 -4.01 -1.02
C SER A 130 29.64 -2.88 -0.17
N LEU A 131 29.67 -1.64 -0.67
CA LEU A 131 30.07 -0.48 0.14
C LEU A 131 29.21 -0.33 1.40
N LEU A 132 27.88 -0.49 1.27
CA LEU A 132 26.95 -0.41 2.40
C LEU A 132 27.05 -1.63 3.33
N SER A 133 27.11 -2.85 2.78
CA SER A 133 27.16 -4.08 3.59
C SER A 133 28.50 -4.29 4.30
N ASN A 134 29.60 -3.78 3.74
CA ASN A 134 30.91 -3.83 4.38
C ASN A 134 31.23 -2.58 5.20
N ASN A 135 30.37 -1.55 5.14
CA ASN A 135 30.56 -0.25 5.79
C ASN A 135 31.88 0.43 5.35
N THR A 136 32.18 0.39 4.04
CA THR A 136 33.39 0.96 3.44
C THR A 136 33.12 2.19 2.58
N TRP A 137 31.90 2.73 2.63
CA TRP A 137 31.55 3.98 1.97
C TRP A 137 32.18 5.18 2.68
N ASN A 138 32.54 6.23 1.94
CA ASN A 138 33.18 7.43 2.47
C ASN A 138 32.21 8.63 2.40
N GLU A 139 31.77 9.09 3.57
CA GLU A 139 30.79 10.17 3.70
C GLU A 139 31.26 11.51 3.10
N ALA A 140 32.52 11.89 3.32
CA ALA A 140 33.05 13.16 2.82
C ALA A 140 33.06 13.19 1.28
N GLN A 141 33.43 12.07 0.64
CA GLN A 141 33.39 11.95 -0.81
C GLN A 141 31.95 12.00 -1.34
N LEU A 142 30.98 11.38 -0.65
CA LEU A 142 29.56 11.48 -1.02
C LEU A 142 29.08 12.94 -0.99
N GLN A 143 29.46 13.70 0.03
CA GLN A 143 29.13 15.12 0.12
C GLN A 143 29.75 15.91 -1.04
N THR A 144 31.04 15.69 -1.34
CA THR A 144 31.72 16.35 -2.46
C THR A 144 31.06 16.05 -3.81
N ILE A 145 30.73 14.78 -4.10
CA ILE A 145 30.05 14.40 -5.35
C ILE A 145 28.65 15.01 -5.41
N THR A 146 27.89 14.94 -4.31
CA THR A 146 26.54 15.52 -4.23
C THR A 146 26.53 17.03 -4.47
N SER A 147 27.58 17.72 -4.03
CA SER A 147 27.77 19.17 -4.21
C SER A 147 27.84 19.60 -5.68
N GLN A 148 28.18 18.69 -6.59
CA GLN A 148 28.23 18.95 -8.02
C GLN A 148 26.84 19.15 -8.63
N ASN A 149 25.76 18.75 -7.92
CA ASN A 149 24.37 18.92 -8.33
C ASN A 149 24.12 18.49 -9.78
N ILE A 150 24.44 17.24 -10.10
CA ILE A 150 24.24 16.70 -11.44
C ILE A 150 22.76 16.79 -11.84
N ALA A 151 22.49 17.17 -13.08
CA ALA A 151 21.12 17.41 -13.55
C ALA A 151 20.27 16.12 -13.62
N LYS A 152 20.92 14.96 -13.80
CA LYS A 152 20.26 13.66 -14.03
C LYS A 152 20.79 12.57 -13.10
N PRO A 153 20.51 12.64 -11.78
CA PRO A 153 20.97 11.63 -10.82
C PRO A 153 20.34 10.25 -10.99
N LEU A 154 19.25 10.16 -11.75
CA LEU A 154 18.51 8.93 -12.00
C LEU A 154 18.94 8.22 -13.29
N ASP A 155 19.81 8.83 -14.09
CA ASP A 155 20.28 8.26 -15.35
C ASP A 155 21.46 7.29 -15.12
N ASN A 156 21.54 6.24 -15.95
CA ASN A 156 22.61 5.23 -15.94
C ASN A 156 22.92 4.63 -14.55
N LEU A 157 21.90 4.39 -13.73
CA LEU A 157 22.05 3.67 -12.46
C LEU A 157 22.04 2.14 -12.70
N PRO A 158 22.72 1.34 -11.85
CA PRO A 158 22.55 -0.11 -11.81
C PRO A 158 21.08 -0.56 -11.63
N PRO A 159 20.69 -1.78 -12.02
CA PRO A 159 19.28 -2.23 -12.02
C PRO A 159 18.52 -2.05 -10.70
N LEU A 160 19.03 -2.54 -9.57
CA LEU A 160 18.39 -2.37 -8.25
C LEU A 160 18.50 -0.93 -7.77
N ALA A 161 19.60 -0.24 -8.07
CA ALA A 161 19.72 1.19 -7.78
C ALA A 161 18.63 2.02 -8.47
N GLN A 162 18.26 1.72 -9.73
CA GLN A 162 17.13 2.36 -10.41
C GLN A 162 15.82 2.17 -9.63
N TRP A 163 15.61 0.97 -9.08
CA TRP A 163 14.40 0.63 -8.35
C TRP A 163 14.34 1.32 -6.98
N VAL A 164 15.46 1.33 -6.26
CA VAL A 164 15.62 2.08 -5.00
C VAL A 164 15.45 3.58 -5.25
N ALA A 165 16.10 4.14 -6.27
CA ALA A 165 15.97 5.55 -6.63
C ALA A 165 14.54 5.95 -6.99
N TRP A 166 13.81 5.09 -7.71
CA TRP A 166 12.40 5.30 -7.99
C TRP A 166 11.55 5.29 -6.70
N LEU A 167 11.80 4.37 -5.77
CA LEU A 167 11.10 4.35 -4.48
C LEU A 167 11.38 5.61 -3.65
N ILE A 168 12.64 6.04 -3.59
CA ILE A 168 13.05 7.28 -2.91
C ILE A 168 12.38 8.48 -3.54
N VAL A 169 12.54 8.72 -4.84
CA VAL A 169 12.06 9.96 -5.45
C VAL A 169 10.53 10.05 -5.44
N THR A 170 9.83 8.91 -5.42
CA THR A 170 8.36 8.87 -5.52
C THR A 170 7.62 8.69 -4.20
N HIS A 171 8.29 8.60 -3.05
CA HIS A 171 7.61 8.26 -1.80
C HIS A 171 6.57 9.31 -1.37
N HIS A 172 6.78 10.61 -1.62
CA HIS A 172 5.77 11.64 -1.36
C HIS A 172 4.74 11.77 -2.50
N ARG A 173 5.21 11.78 -3.74
CA ARG A 173 4.37 11.98 -4.93
C ARG A 173 5.01 11.38 -6.17
N LEU A 174 4.20 11.09 -7.18
CA LEU A 174 4.73 10.75 -8.50
C LEU A 174 5.31 12.00 -9.19
N PRO A 175 6.35 11.82 -10.05
CA PRO A 175 6.93 12.91 -10.84
C PRO A 175 5.86 13.53 -11.74
N ALA A 176 5.74 14.86 -11.74
CA ALA A 176 4.75 15.56 -12.53
C ALA A 176 5.23 16.93 -12.99
N LEU A 177 5.19 17.18 -14.30
CA LEU A 177 5.43 18.50 -14.89
C LEU A 177 4.20 19.39 -14.67
N ARG A 178 4.42 20.63 -14.22
CA ARG A 178 3.34 21.58 -13.91
C ARG A 178 2.68 22.15 -15.16
N GLU A 179 3.47 22.42 -16.20
CA GLU A 179 2.95 23.04 -17.42
C GLU A 179 2.39 22.01 -18.40
N LYS A 180 1.21 22.29 -18.95
CA LYS A 180 0.57 21.42 -19.94
C LYS A 180 1.45 21.25 -21.18
N LYS A 181 2.00 22.34 -21.72
CA LYS A 181 2.87 22.32 -22.90
C LYS A 181 4.07 21.37 -22.74
N GLN A 182 4.69 21.34 -21.56
CA GLN A 182 5.78 20.42 -21.27
C GLN A 182 5.29 18.98 -21.18
N ARG A 183 4.13 18.73 -20.55
CA ARG A 183 3.52 17.38 -20.51
C ARG A 183 3.19 16.86 -21.90
N ASP A 184 2.67 17.73 -22.77
CA ASP A 184 2.27 17.39 -24.13
C ASP A 184 3.47 16.90 -24.97
N GLN A 185 4.70 17.32 -24.66
CA GLN A 185 5.94 16.81 -25.31
C GLN A 185 6.21 15.32 -25.04
N TYR A 186 5.58 14.75 -24.01
CA TYR A 186 5.73 13.35 -23.64
C TYR A 186 4.48 12.52 -23.96
N GLN A 187 3.44 13.11 -24.56
CA GLN A 187 2.26 12.37 -25.02
C GLN A 187 2.65 11.34 -26.08
N ASP A 188 1.99 10.18 -26.04
CA ASP A 188 2.17 9.05 -26.95
C ASP A 188 3.61 8.50 -27.09
N THR A 189 4.54 8.97 -26.26
CA THR A 189 5.92 8.50 -26.26
C THR A 189 6.08 7.38 -25.22
N LYS A 190 5.99 6.14 -25.69
CA LYS A 190 6.15 4.97 -24.83
C LYS A 190 7.57 4.90 -24.24
N ARG A 191 7.66 4.59 -22.95
CA ARG A 191 8.92 4.25 -22.26
C ARG A 191 8.83 2.80 -21.77
N ASP A 192 9.50 1.90 -22.49
CA ASP A 192 9.38 0.46 -22.27
C ASP A 192 10.17 -0.07 -21.07
N SER A 193 11.19 0.66 -20.62
CA SER A 193 12.01 0.28 -19.47
C SER A 193 12.02 1.34 -18.38
N ILE A 194 12.29 0.92 -17.15
CA ILE A 194 12.50 1.83 -16.02
C ILE A 194 13.67 2.79 -16.29
N ASN A 195 14.74 2.32 -16.93
CA ASN A 195 15.88 3.15 -17.32
C ASN A 195 15.45 4.30 -18.25
N ALA A 196 14.68 3.98 -19.30
CA ALA A 196 14.19 4.99 -20.24
C ALA A 196 13.27 6.01 -19.58
N MET A 197 12.47 5.59 -18.60
CA MET A 197 11.63 6.47 -17.79
C MET A 197 12.49 7.37 -16.89
N LEU A 198 13.40 6.81 -16.09
CA LEU A 198 14.26 7.56 -15.16
C LEU A 198 15.18 8.56 -15.88
N LYS A 199 15.71 8.19 -17.06
CA LYS A 199 16.52 9.07 -17.92
C LYS A 199 15.79 10.34 -18.38
N SER A 200 14.45 10.28 -18.46
CA SER A 200 13.61 11.44 -18.84
C SER A 200 13.32 12.38 -17.68
N MET A 201 13.48 11.92 -16.43
CA MET A 201 13.15 12.70 -15.26
C MET A 201 14.24 13.74 -14.94
N SER A 202 13.78 14.91 -14.50
CA SER A 202 14.63 15.99 -13.98
C SER A 202 13.98 16.60 -12.74
N ALA A 203 14.70 17.50 -12.06
CA ALA A 203 14.16 18.21 -10.89
C ALA A 203 12.90 19.03 -11.22
N GLU A 204 12.69 19.42 -12.48
CA GLU A 204 11.53 20.19 -12.95
C GLU A 204 10.20 19.43 -12.83
N TRP A 205 10.25 18.10 -12.66
CA TRP A 205 9.07 17.23 -12.50
C TRP A 205 8.46 17.30 -11.10
N GLY A 206 8.44 18.50 -10.54
CA GLY A 206 7.91 18.80 -9.22
C GLY A 206 8.91 18.66 -8.09
N TYR A 207 10.20 18.49 -8.33
CA TYR A 207 11.21 18.41 -7.25
C TYR A 207 11.95 19.72 -7.01
N GLN A 208 11.84 20.67 -7.93
CA GLN A 208 12.39 22.02 -7.83
C GLN A 208 11.28 23.05 -7.64
N ASN A 209 11.54 24.04 -6.78
CA ASN A 209 10.70 25.22 -6.61
C ASN A 209 11.53 26.48 -6.87
N ILE A 210 11.55 26.95 -8.11
CA ILE A 210 12.25 28.17 -8.49
C ILE A 210 11.51 29.38 -7.89
N SER A 211 12.26 30.29 -7.27
CA SER A 211 11.76 31.55 -6.71
C SER A 211 12.61 32.72 -7.22
N GLN A 212 11.99 33.90 -7.37
CA GLN A 212 12.68 35.15 -7.70
C GLN A 212 13.21 35.89 -6.45
N ASP A 213 13.05 35.31 -5.26
CA ASP A 213 13.57 35.87 -4.02
C ASP A 213 15.11 36.01 -4.09
N LYS A 214 15.62 37.15 -3.60
CA LYS A 214 17.05 37.44 -3.48
C LYS A 214 17.80 36.36 -2.69
N ASN A 215 17.15 35.70 -1.74
CA ASN A 215 17.76 34.65 -0.93
C ASN A 215 17.79 33.27 -1.62
N TYR A 216 17.06 33.08 -2.74
CA TYR A 216 16.96 31.80 -3.42
C TYR A 216 18.31 31.17 -3.79
N PRO A 217 19.29 31.90 -4.37
CA PRO A 217 20.58 31.31 -4.73
C PRO A 217 21.34 30.74 -3.52
N GLN A 218 21.27 31.41 -2.37
CA GLN A 218 21.90 30.92 -1.15
C GLN A 218 21.17 29.69 -0.61
N ARG A 219 19.84 29.73 -0.54
CA ARG A 219 19.02 28.58 -0.11
C ARG A 219 19.25 27.35 -0.99
N LEU A 220 19.46 27.54 -2.28
CA LEU A 220 19.80 26.45 -3.20
C LEU A 220 21.19 25.87 -2.89
N LYS A 221 22.20 26.71 -2.62
CA LYS A 221 23.53 26.22 -2.17
C LYS A 221 23.43 25.42 -0.86
N ASP A 222 22.58 25.86 0.07
CA ASP A 222 22.38 25.19 1.36
C ASP A 222 21.67 23.82 1.23
N CYS A 223 21.10 23.49 0.05
CA CYS A 223 20.59 22.14 -0.28
C CYS A 223 21.72 21.12 -0.54
N PHE A 224 22.98 21.57 -0.65
CA PHE A 224 24.13 20.71 -0.92
C PHE A 224 25.20 20.80 0.18
N ASN A 225 24.91 21.51 1.26
CA ASN A 225 25.80 21.63 2.41
C ASN A 225 25.33 20.72 3.55
N PHE A 226 26.26 19.97 4.14
CA PHE A 226 26.01 18.95 5.17
C PHE A 226 26.91 19.16 6.40
N PRO A 227 26.78 20.28 7.12
CA PRO A 227 27.74 20.66 8.17
C PRO A 227 27.76 19.71 9.36
N GLN A 228 26.67 18.98 9.59
CA GLN A 228 26.54 17.98 10.66
C GLN A 228 26.83 16.55 10.17
N GLY A 229 27.38 16.42 8.95
CA GLY A 229 27.57 15.12 8.32
C GLY A 229 26.28 14.54 7.75
N LEU A 230 26.33 13.24 7.46
CA LEU A 230 25.19 12.41 7.09
C LEU A 230 24.85 11.46 8.24
N LEU A 231 25.18 10.17 8.12
CA LEU A 231 24.72 9.12 9.05
C LEU A 231 25.82 8.10 9.38
N SER A 232 27.07 8.35 8.99
CA SER A 232 28.22 7.47 9.30
C SER A 232 28.49 7.30 10.79
N GLN A 233 27.96 8.19 11.63
CA GLN A 233 28.08 8.10 13.09
C GLN A 233 26.94 7.30 13.74
N SER A 234 25.86 6.98 13.03
CA SER A 234 24.72 6.24 13.58
C SER A 234 24.96 4.74 13.52
N THR A 235 25.23 4.13 14.66
CA THR A 235 25.44 2.68 14.80
C THR A 235 24.20 1.87 14.45
N GLU A 236 23.01 2.32 14.87
CA GLU A 236 21.75 1.61 14.59
C GLU A 236 21.36 1.70 13.12
N TRP A 237 21.55 2.85 12.47
CA TRP A 237 21.33 2.97 11.03
C TRP A 237 22.32 2.12 10.23
N GLN A 238 23.62 2.18 10.57
CA GLN A 238 24.66 1.36 9.93
C GLN A 238 24.36 -0.14 10.04
N LYS A 239 23.91 -0.60 11.20
CA LYS A 239 23.50 -2.00 11.42
C LYS A 239 22.37 -2.42 10.48
N GLN A 240 21.35 -1.59 10.31
CA GLN A 240 20.22 -1.92 9.44
C GLN A 240 20.59 -1.83 7.95
N ILE A 241 21.28 -0.77 7.53
CA ILE A 241 21.64 -0.61 6.10
C ILE A 241 22.60 -1.71 5.66
N LYS A 242 23.56 -2.12 6.51
CA LYS A 242 24.45 -3.26 6.26
C LYS A 242 23.68 -4.56 6.04
N LYS A 243 22.74 -4.86 6.94
CA LYS A 243 21.91 -6.08 6.87
C LYS A 243 21.06 -6.09 5.61
N TRP A 244 20.41 -4.98 5.29
CA TRP A 244 19.43 -4.93 4.22
C TRP A 244 20.05 -4.73 2.83
N SER A 245 21.21 -4.10 2.73
CA SER A 245 21.98 -4.09 1.47
C SER A 245 22.47 -5.48 1.10
N ALA A 246 22.99 -6.27 2.06
CA ALA A 246 23.38 -7.65 1.83
C ALA A 246 22.20 -8.55 1.41
N ARG A 247 21.02 -8.35 2.02
CA ARG A 247 19.79 -9.09 1.63
C ARG A 247 19.24 -8.67 0.28
N LEU A 248 19.33 -7.38 -0.06
CA LEU A 248 18.91 -6.88 -1.37
C LEU A 248 19.83 -7.45 -2.47
N LEU A 249 21.14 -7.52 -2.21
CA LEU A 249 22.11 -8.14 -3.10
C LEU A 249 21.78 -9.62 -3.38
N GLN A 250 21.42 -10.38 -2.34
CA GLN A 250 20.98 -11.78 -2.48
C GLN A 250 19.73 -11.94 -3.38
N ALA A 251 18.92 -10.90 -3.54
CA ALA A 251 17.71 -10.90 -4.37
C ALA A 251 17.95 -10.38 -5.81
N GLN A 252 19.19 -10.07 -6.20
CA GLN A 252 19.52 -9.49 -7.51
C GLN A 252 19.05 -10.36 -8.68
N ALA A 253 19.22 -11.69 -8.59
CA ALA A 253 18.75 -12.61 -9.64
C ALA A 253 17.22 -12.53 -9.85
N GLN A 254 16.43 -12.37 -8.78
CA GLN A 254 14.98 -12.19 -8.90
C GLN A 254 14.62 -10.89 -9.61
N ALA A 255 15.40 -9.82 -9.35
CA ALA A 255 15.18 -8.53 -9.99
C ALA A 255 15.49 -8.57 -11.49
N GLN A 256 16.52 -9.30 -11.91
CA GLN A 256 16.86 -9.49 -13.33
C GLN A 256 15.70 -10.16 -14.10
N VAL A 257 15.18 -11.27 -13.58
CA VAL A 257 14.03 -11.99 -14.18
C VAL A 257 12.81 -11.06 -14.34
N LEU A 258 12.51 -10.26 -13.32
CA LEU A 258 11.38 -9.32 -13.33
C LEU A 258 11.60 -8.09 -14.24
N ALA A 259 12.85 -7.69 -14.45
CA ALA A 259 13.18 -6.63 -15.39
C ALA A 259 12.90 -7.07 -16.83
N GLU A 260 13.23 -8.33 -17.16
CA GLU A 260 13.03 -8.91 -18.50
C GLU A 260 11.55 -9.11 -18.85
N ASN A 261 10.74 -9.61 -17.91
CA ASN A 261 9.32 -9.89 -18.16
C ASN A 261 8.38 -8.69 -17.88
N GLY A 262 8.90 -7.55 -17.43
CA GLY A 262 8.14 -6.34 -17.16
C GLY A 262 7.33 -6.33 -15.85
N ALA A 263 7.35 -7.41 -15.07
CA ALA A 263 6.60 -7.51 -13.80
C ALA A 263 7.22 -6.69 -12.65
N TRP A 264 8.38 -6.08 -12.86
CA TRP A 264 9.01 -5.11 -11.95
C TRP A 264 8.05 -3.99 -11.50
N ARG A 265 7.09 -3.57 -12.35
CA ARG A 265 6.10 -2.53 -12.02
C ARG A 265 5.27 -2.92 -10.80
N VAL A 266 4.77 -4.16 -10.76
CA VAL A 266 3.94 -4.65 -9.66
C VAL A 266 4.75 -4.71 -8.36
N VAL A 267 6.00 -5.18 -8.44
CA VAL A 267 6.91 -5.22 -7.29
C VAL A 267 7.18 -3.83 -6.74
N LEU A 268 7.49 -2.86 -7.61
CA LEU A 268 7.72 -1.48 -7.21
C LEU A 268 6.48 -0.81 -6.59
N HIS A 269 5.28 -1.05 -7.12
CA HIS A 269 4.06 -0.51 -6.54
C HIS A 269 3.77 -1.08 -5.14
N HIS A 270 4.01 -2.37 -4.91
CA HIS A 270 3.91 -2.96 -3.57
C HIS A 270 4.96 -2.40 -2.62
N ALA A 271 6.22 -2.28 -3.07
CA ALA A 271 7.28 -1.70 -2.27
C ALA A 271 6.99 -0.23 -1.91
N ARG A 272 6.51 0.57 -2.87
CA ARG A 272 6.12 1.97 -2.65
C ARG A 272 4.97 2.08 -1.66
N LEU A 273 3.94 1.23 -1.77
CA LEU A 273 2.86 1.16 -0.79
C LEU A 273 3.40 0.93 0.64
N CYS A 274 4.30 -0.03 0.80
CA CYS A 274 4.89 -0.34 2.10
C CYS A 274 5.71 0.82 2.66
N LEU A 275 6.55 1.44 1.82
CA LEU A 275 7.36 2.59 2.18
C LEU A 275 6.49 3.78 2.62
N MET A 276 5.50 4.15 1.81
CA MET A 276 4.59 5.26 2.12
C MET A 276 3.80 5.04 3.40
N LEU A 277 3.29 3.82 3.62
CA LEU A 277 2.52 3.52 4.82
C LEU A 277 3.42 3.51 6.06
N GLY A 278 4.64 2.99 5.95
CA GLY A 278 5.64 3.00 7.01
C GLY A 278 6.07 4.42 7.40
N ASP A 279 6.37 5.26 6.41
CA ASP A 279 6.71 6.67 6.61
C ASP A 279 5.55 7.43 7.27
N HIS A 280 4.36 7.36 6.67
CA HIS A 280 3.17 8.02 7.21
C HIS A 280 2.89 7.61 8.66
N TYR A 281 2.92 6.31 8.96
CA TYR A 281 2.64 5.81 10.30
C TYR A 281 3.70 6.27 11.31
N TYR A 282 5.00 6.07 11.02
CA TYR A 282 6.03 6.43 12.00
C TYR A 282 6.17 7.95 12.17
N SER A 283 5.99 8.73 11.10
CA SER A 283 5.91 10.20 11.16
C SER A 283 4.85 10.69 12.14
N SER A 284 3.74 9.95 12.29
CA SER A 284 2.66 10.29 13.24
C SER A 284 2.98 9.91 14.69
N CYS A 285 3.88 8.94 14.91
CA CYS A 285 4.23 8.43 16.25
C CYS A 285 5.11 9.42 17.03
N ASP A 286 5.12 9.30 18.36
CA ASP A 286 6.06 10.03 19.23
C ASP A 286 7.51 9.65 18.94
N LYS A 287 8.46 10.49 19.38
CA LYS A 287 9.88 10.13 19.38
C LYS A 287 10.15 8.95 20.31
N ASP A 288 11.04 8.07 19.91
CA ASP A 288 11.50 6.96 20.75
C ASP A 288 12.40 7.51 21.87
N LYS A 289 11.84 7.56 23.09
CA LYS A 289 12.54 8.06 24.29
C LYS A 289 13.81 7.27 24.63
N ASN A 290 13.91 6.04 24.14
CA ASN A 290 15.06 5.16 24.37
C ASN A 290 16.08 5.22 23.22
N TRP A 291 15.83 6.03 22.19
CA TRP A 291 16.76 6.16 21.06
C TRP A 291 18.02 6.91 21.47
N LYS A 292 19.15 6.20 21.49
CA LYS A 292 20.46 6.76 21.79
C LYS A 292 21.25 6.93 20.51
N SER A 293 21.54 8.17 20.14
CA SER A 293 22.31 8.49 18.94
C SER A 293 23.10 9.78 19.13
N SER A 294 24.33 9.80 18.64
CA SER A 294 25.18 11.00 18.53
C SER A 294 24.78 11.88 17.34
N VAL A 295 23.92 11.41 16.43
CA VAL A 295 23.45 12.20 15.30
C VAL A 295 22.66 13.42 15.78
N GLU A 296 23.04 14.61 15.33
CA GLU A 296 22.39 15.88 15.67
C GLU A 296 21.33 16.33 14.63
N LEU A 297 21.06 15.47 13.64
CA LEU A 297 20.07 15.69 12.59
C LEU A 297 18.68 15.25 13.05
N TYR A 298 17.66 16.01 12.65
CA TYR A 298 16.24 15.71 12.92
C TYR A 298 15.46 15.49 11.63
N ALA A 299 14.42 14.66 11.69
CA ALA A 299 13.55 14.35 10.55
C ALA A 299 12.31 15.25 10.47
N ASN A 300 11.74 15.61 11.62
CA ASN A 300 10.46 16.29 11.73
C ASN A 300 10.30 17.09 13.04
N THR A 301 9.15 17.75 13.16
CA THR A 301 8.78 18.60 14.29
C THR A 301 7.38 18.25 14.81
N GLU A 302 7.07 18.75 16.00
CA GLU A 302 5.72 18.72 16.58
C GLU A 302 5.35 20.06 17.21
N ARG A 303 4.07 20.24 17.55
CA ARG A 303 3.58 21.39 18.31
C ARG A 303 3.49 21.01 19.77
N ASN A 304 4.20 21.72 20.64
CA ASN A 304 4.10 21.53 22.09
C ASN A 304 2.77 22.09 22.65
N GLN A 305 2.54 21.93 23.95
CA GLN A 305 1.35 22.45 24.64
C GLN A 305 1.17 23.98 24.47
N SER A 306 2.29 24.71 24.37
CA SER A 306 2.32 26.16 24.11
C SER A 306 2.20 26.53 22.62
N LYS A 307 1.83 25.59 21.74
CA LYS A 307 1.71 25.73 20.28
C LYS A 307 3.00 26.14 19.56
N GLN A 308 4.15 25.98 20.19
CA GLN A 308 5.45 26.23 19.58
C GLN A 308 5.93 24.99 18.82
N THR A 309 6.60 25.20 17.69
CA THR A 309 7.23 24.13 16.92
C THR A 309 8.50 23.68 17.64
N ILE A 310 8.61 22.41 17.99
CA ILE A 310 9.79 21.79 18.59
C ILE A 310 10.26 20.59 17.76
N LEU A 311 11.55 20.28 17.84
CA LEU A 311 12.14 19.11 17.19
C LEU A 311 11.61 17.81 17.83
N LYS A 312 11.20 16.85 17.00
CA LYS A 312 10.54 15.62 17.45
C LYS A 312 11.46 14.39 17.31
N GLN A 313 11.55 13.80 16.12
CA GLN A 313 12.32 12.57 15.87
C GLN A 313 13.69 12.88 15.28
N LYS A 314 14.73 12.18 15.73
CA LYS A 314 16.05 12.24 15.08
C LYS A 314 16.00 11.62 13.68
N LEU A 315 16.90 12.03 12.79
CA LEU A 315 16.89 11.55 11.40
C LEU A 315 17.16 10.05 11.30
N ASP A 316 18.15 9.56 12.04
CA ASP A 316 18.51 8.15 12.04
C ASP A 316 17.43 7.26 12.71
N GLU A 317 16.84 7.74 13.80
CA GLU A 317 15.65 7.14 14.44
C GLU A 317 14.54 6.96 13.42
N HIS A 318 14.17 8.05 12.74
CA HIS A 318 13.11 8.07 11.76
C HIS A 318 13.36 7.06 10.63
N LEU A 319 14.54 7.09 9.99
CA LEU A 319 14.89 6.17 8.91
C LEU A 319 14.83 4.69 9.34
N VAL A 320 15.38 4.36 10.50
CA VAL A 320 15.38 2.97 11.01
C VAL A 320 13.97 2.51 11.33
N LYS A 321 13.16 3.36 11.95
CA LYS A 321 11.81 2.98 12.38
C LYS A 321 10.82 2.95 11.22
N VAL A 322 10.93 3.85 10.25
CA VAL A 322 10.21 3.76 8.96
C VAL A 322 10.55 2.44 8.27
N SER A 323 11.82 2.05 8.21
CA SER A 323 12.24 0.75 7.65
C SER A 323 11.60 -0.43 8.38
N GLN A 324 11.58 -0.42 9.72
CA GLN A 324 10.94 -1.46 10.52
C GLN A 324 9.43 -1.57 10.24
N GLN A 325 8.72 -0.44 10.21
CA GLN A 325 7.28 -0.40 9.96
C GLN A 325 6.95 -0.81 8.52
N ALA A 326 7.68 -0.30 7.54
CA ALA A 326 7.50 -0.66 6.14
C ALA A 326 7.74 -2.17 5.90
N LEU A 327 8.69 -2.79 6.61
CA LEU A 327 8.91 -4.24 6.60
C LEU A 327 7.76 -5.04 7.22
N GLN A 328 7.15 -4.54 8.30
CA GLN A 328 5.96 -5.16 8.89
C GLN A 328 4.77 -5.11 7.92
N VAL A 329 4.58 -3.98 7.22
CA VAL A 329 3.58 -3.87 6.15
C VAL A 329 3.87 -4.85 5.04
N ALA A 330 5.12 -4.92 4.55
CA ALA A 330 5.52 -5.86 3.50
C ALA A 330 5.27 -7.32 3.89
N GLN A 331 5.58 -7.71 5.14
CA GLN A 331 5.26 -9.04 5.66
C GLN A 331 3.76 -9.33 5.65
N SER A 332 2.94 -8.32 5.98
CA SER A 332 1.49 -8.45 6.07
C SER A 332 0.81 -8.56 4.71
N LEU A 333 1.47 -8.17 3.61
CA LEU A 333 0.93 -8.32 2.25
C LEU A 333 0.49 -9.76 1.93
N SER A 334 1.31 -10.74 2.33
CA SER A 334 1.01 -12.16 2.17
C SER A 334 -0.27 -12.61 2.87
N ARG A 335 -0.65 -11.92 3.95
CA ARG A 335 -1.81 -12.24 4.78
C ARG A 335 -3.09 -11.57 4.31
N PHE A 336 -3.03 -10.51 3.51
CA PHE A 336 -4.26 -9.85 3.04
C PHE A 336 -5.10 -10.71 2.10
N SER A 337 -4.50 -11.67 1.42
CA SER A 337 -5.21 -12.65 0.59
C SER A 337 -5.92 -13.72 1.41
N THR A 338 -5.44 -14.05 2.61
CA THR A 338 -5.91 -15.18 3.43
C THR A 338 -6.72 -14.76 4.65
N ASP A 339 -6.34 -13.66 5.32
CA ASP A 339 -6.78 -13.34 6.69
C ASP A 339 -7.85 -12.23 6.75
N MET A 340 -8.20 -11.65 5.60
CA MET A 340 -9.16 -10.55 5.54
C MET A 340 -10.60 -11.07 5.59
N ASP A 341 -11.43 -10.38 6.36
CA ASP A 341 -12.84 -10.75 6.55
C ASP A 341 -13.61 -10.78 5.23
N VAL A 342 -14.55 -11.73 5.16
CA VAL A 342 -15.50 -11.88 4.05
C VAL A 342 -16.90 -12.04 4.63
N ALA A 343 -17.92 -11.69 3.84
CA ALA A 343 -19.31 -11.94 4.22
C ALA A 343 -19.69 -13.39 3.90
N TYR A 344 -20.26 -14.09 4.88
CA TYR A 344 -20.70 -15.49 4.77
C TYR A 344 -22.21 -15.61 4.94
N ASP A 345 -22.76 -16.75 4.50
CA ASP A 345 -24.12 -17.18 4.80
C ASP A 345 -25.21 -16.14 4.44
N ILE A 346 -24.96 -15.40 3.35
CA ILE A 346 -25.87 -14.38 2.81
C ILE A 346 -27.07 -15.07 2.15
N LYS A 347 -28.14 -15.29 2.93
CA LYS A 347 -29.32 -16.06 2.53
C LYS A 347 -29.94 -15.57 1.22
N ALA A 348 -30.06 -14.26 1.02
CA ALA A 348 -30.65 -13.66 -0.17
C ALA A 348 -29.93 -14.08 -1.47
N LEU A 349 -28.60 -14.30 -1.42
CA LEU A 349 -27.83 -14.73 -2.59
C LEU A 349 -27.84 -16.25 -2.81
N LYS A 350 -28.31 -17.02 -1.83
CA LYS A 350 -28.49 -18.49 -1.94
C LYS A 350 -29.86 -18.87 -2.50
N GLN A 351 -30.85 -17.99 -2.35
CA GLN A 351 -32.22 -18.25 -2.79
C GLN A 351 -32.34 -18.21 -4.33
N LYS A 352 -33.23 -19.06 -4.84
CA LYS A 352 -33.59 -19.06 -6.27
C LYS A 352 -34.14 -17.70 -6.65
N SER A 353 -33.72 -17.18 -7.80
CA SER A 353 -34.21 -15.91 -8.30
C SER A 353 -35.72 -15.97 -8.57
N PRO A 354 -36.44 -14.86 -8.37
CA PRO A 354 -37.87 -14.77 -8.65
C PRO A 354 -38.15 -14.91 -10.15
N SER A 355 -39.43 -15.12 -10.48
CA SER A 355 -39.89 -15.25 -11.86
C SER A 355 -39.43 -14.06 -12.71
N GLY A 356 -38.90 -14.33 -13.91
CA GLY A 356 -38.33 -13.32 -14.82
C GLY A 356 -36.86 -12.96 -14.55
N PHE A 357 -36.26 -13.47 -13.48
CA PHE A 357 -34.86 -13.24 -13.11
C PHE A 357 -34.03 -14.55 -13.08
N GLU A 358 -34.55 -15.63 -13.64
CA GLU A 358 -33.93 -16.97 -13.64
C GLU A 358 -32.58 -17.00 -14.36
N TRP A 359 -32.33 -16.03 -15.26
CA TRP A 359 -31.05 -15.88 -15.94
C TRP A 359 -29.88 -15.68 -14.96
N GLN A 360 -30.15 -15.10 -13.77
CA GLN A 360 -29.14 -14.89 -12.73
C GLN A 360 -28.64 -16.23 -12.18
N ASP A 361 -29.55 -17.19 -11.97
CA ASP A 361 -29.21 -18.52 -11.48
C ASP A 361 -28.48 -19.31 -12.58
N LYS A 362 -28.95 -19.21 -13.84
CA LYS A 362 -28.26 -19.82 -14.99
C LYS A 362 -26.81 -19.34 -15.10
N ALA A 363 -26.56 -18.04 -14.93
CA ALA A 363 -25.20 -17.49 -14.96
C ALA A 363 -24.31 -18.07 -13.85
N VAL A 364 -24.85 -18.19 -12.62
CA VAL A 364 -24.14 -18.81 -11.49
C VAL A 364 -23.83 -20.28 -11.76
N ASP A 365 -24.79 -21.03 -12.30
CA ASP A 365 -24.62 -22.46 -12.58
C ASP A 365 -23.58 -22.70 -13.67
N CYS A 366 -23.54 -21.87 -14.71
CA CYS A 366 -22.48 -21.90 -15.72
C CYS A 366 -21.09 -21.69 -15.10
N ILE A 367 -20.93 -20.72 -14.19
CA ILE A 367 -19.65 -20.47 -13.50
C ILE A 367 -19.24 -21.68 -12.65
N LYS A 368 -20.19 -22.28 -11.92
CA LYS A 368 -19.93 -23.46 -11.09
C LYS A 368 -19.50 -24.65 -11.93
N LEU A 369 -20.20 -24.91 -13.04
CA LEU A 369 -19.86 -25.98 -13.99
C LEU A 369 -18.47 -25.75 -14.59
N PHE A 370 -18.15 -24.51 -15.00
CA PHE A 370 -16.83 -24.17 -15.51
C PHE A 370 -15.73 -24.44 -14.47
N LYS A 371 -15.91 -24.00 -13.21
CA LYS A 371 -14.94 -24.27 -12.13
C LYS A 371 -14.75 -25.77 -11.87
N GLN A 372 -15.81 -26.57 -11.99
CA GLN A 372 -15.74 -28.02 -11.82
C GLN A 372 -14.98 -28.71 -12.96
N GLN A 373 -15.22 -28.28 -14.20
CA GLN A 373 -14.57 -28.83 -15.40
C GLN A 373 -13.11 -28.38 -15.52
N HIS A 374 -12.80 -27.17 -15.04
CA HIS A 374 -11.49 -26.54 -15.17
C HIS A 374 -10.86 -26.26 -13.80
N LYS A 375 -10.70 -27.30 -12.97
CA LYS A 375 -10.05 -27.17 -11.64
C LYS A 375 -8.64 -26.59 -11.69
N ALA A 376 -7.89 -26.79 -12.78
CA ALA A 376 -6.57 -26.17 -12.96
C ALA A 376 -6.66 -24.68 -13.38
N ALA A 377 -7.81 -24.22 -13.86
CA ALA A 377 -8.04 -22.84 -14.26
C ALA A 377 -8.59 -21.97 -13.12
N THR A 378 -8.86 -22.52 -11.92
CA THR A 378 -9.28 -21.71 -10.76
C THR A 378 -8.21 -20.74 -10.28
N ASP A 379 -6.96 -20.94 -10.69
CA ASP A 379 -5.84 -20.03 -10.43
C ASP A 379 -5.74 -18.89 -11.46
N ASN A 380 -6.61 -18.88 -12.49
CA ASN A 380 -6.66 -17.80 -13.48
C ASN A 380 -7.59 -16.66 -13.03
N GLY A 381 -7.29 -15.45 -13.50
CA GLY A 381 -8.16 -14.28 -13.33
C GLY A 381 -9.47 -14.40 -14.12
N TRP A 382 -10.54 -13.78 -13.61
CA TRP A 382 -11.86 -13.76 -14.26
C TRP A 382 -12.14 -12.41 -14.90
N PHE A 383 -12.59 -12.42 -16.15
CA PHE A 383 -13.15 -11.25 -16.83
C PHE A 383 -14.58 -11.58 -17.29
N ILE A 384 -15.58 -10.92 -16.70
CA ILE A 384 -16.99 -11.18 -16.96
C ILE A 384 -17.67 -9.89 -17.38
N VAL A 385 -18.38 -9.95 -18.51
CA VAL A 385 -19.17 -8.83 -19.03
C VAL A 385 -20.65 -9.14 -18.84
N ASN A 386 -21.30 -8.46 -17.89
CA ASN A 386 -22.74 -8.56 -17.69
C ASN A 386 -23.48 -7.52 -18.56
N MET A 387 -24.04 -7.98 -19.69
CA MET A 387 -24.75 -7.14 -20.67
C MET A 387 -26.28 -7.22 -20.56
N ALA A 388 -26.84 -7.67 -19.43
CA ALA A 388 -28.29 -7.71 -19.27
C ALA A 388 -28.92 -6.31 -19.35
N SER A 389 -30.13 -6.20 -19.90
CA SER A 389 -30.84 -4.93 -20.06
C SER A 389 -31.18 -4.24 -18.72
N THR A 390 -31.50 -2.95 -18.76
CA THR A 390 -31.97 -2.22 -17.57
C THR A 390 -33.27 -2.82 -17.05
N GLY A 391 -33.43 -2.90 -15.72
CA GLY A 391 -34.58 -3.55 -15.08
C GLY A 391 -34.45 -5.06 -14.86
N TYR A 392 -33.49 -5.75 -15.49
CA TYR A 392 -33.33 -7.21 -15.37
C TYR A 392 -32.54 -7.68 -14.12
N GLY A 393 -32.39 -6.81 -13.11
CA GLY A 393 -31.82 -7.20 -11.81
C GLY A 393 -30.30 -7.44 -11.80
N LYS A 394 -29.54 -6.71 -12.63
CA LYS A 394 -28.06 -6.78 -12.68
C LYS A 394 -27.39 -6.64 -11.31
N THR A 395 -27.94 -5.80 -10.44
CA THR A 395 -27.42 -5.52 -9.09
C THR A 395 -27.27 -6.79 -8.25
N ILE A 396 -28.31 -7.63 -8.20
CA ILE A 396 -28.31 -8.90 -7.46
C ILE A 396 -27.52 -9.96 -8.25
N ALA A 397 -27.65 -9.97 -9.57
CA ALA A 397 -26.92 -10.88 -10.44
C ALA A 397 -25.40 -10.79 -10.24
N ASN A 398 -24.86 -9.57 -10.19
CA ASN A 398 -23.44 -9.33 -9.97
C ASN A 398 -22.98 -9.85 -8.60
N ALA A 399 -23.76 -9.64 -7.54
CA ALA A 399 -23.42 -10.17 -6.22
C ALA A 399 -23.44 -11.72 -6.21
N LYS A 400 -24.44 -12.34 -6.86
CA LYS A 400 -24.51 -13.80 -7.05
C LYS A 400 -23.31 -14.35 -7.83
N VAL A 401 -22.91 -13.68 -8.91
CA VAL A 401 -21.73 -14.02 -9.72
C VAL A 401 -20.45 -13.90 -8.89
N MET A 402 -20.21 -12.77 -8.23
CA MET A 402 -19.02 -12.57 -7.40
C MET A 402 -18.92 -13.59 -6.27
N ARG A 403 -20.05 -13.98 -5.67
CA ARG A 403 -20.10 -15.07 -4.69
C ARG A 403 -19.69 -16.41 -5.31
N ALA A 404 -20.21 -16.77 -6.48
CA ALA A 404 -19.85 -18.03 -7.15
C ALA A 404 -18.37 -18.10 -7.55
N LEU A 405 -17.77 -16.94 -7.83
CA LEU A 405 -16.35 -16.81 -8.17
C LEU A 405 -15.41 -17.03 -6.99
N SER A 406 -15.83 -16.72 -5.76
CA SER A 406 -15.03 -16.92 -4.54
C SER A 406 -14.45 -18.34 -4.43
N ASN A 407 -13.32 -18.49 -3.73
CA ASN A 407 -12.63 -19.79 -3.65
C ASN A 407 -13.52 -20.91 -3.10
N ASP A 408 -14.34 -20.59 -2.09
CA ASP A 408 -15.33 -21.52 -1.52
C ASP A 408 -16.67 -21.56 -2.29
N GLY A 409 -16.88 -20.62 -3.22
CA GLY A 409 -18.13 -20.45 -3.98
C GLY A 409 -19.30 -19.93 -3.16
N GLU A 410 -19.06 -19.54 -1.91
CA GLU A 410 -20.08 -19.30 -0.89
C GLU A 410 -19.93 -17.94 -0.21
N SER A 411 -18.70 -17.43 -0.12
CA SER A 411 -18.34 -16.16 0.50
C SER A 411 -18.42 -14.99 -0.48
N LEU A 412 -18.50 -13.78 0.07
CA LEU A 412 -18.57 -12.54 -0.71
C LEU A 412 -17.56 -11.53 -0.19
N ARG A 413 -16.64 -11.11 -1.05
CA ARG A 413 -15.77 -9.95 -0.87
C ARG A 413 -15.40 -9.37 -2.22
N TYR A 414 -15.84 -8.15 -2.47
CA TYR A 414 -15.51 -7.41 -3.68
C TYR A 414 -15.78 -5.92 -3.48
N ILE A 415 -15.29 -5.11 -4.42
CA ILE A 415 -15.56 -3.68 -4.49
C ILE A 415 -16.49 -3.45 -5.67
N LEU A 416 -17.66 -2.87 -5.42
CA LEU A 416 -18.55 -2.38 -6.46
C LEU A 416 -18.24 -0.90 -6.72
N ALA A 417 -17.57 -0.61 -7.84
CA ALA A 417 -17.31 0.76 -8.27
C ALA A 417 -18.44 1.26 -9.18
N LEU A 418 -19.04 2.40 -8.82
CA LEU A 418 -20.15 3.01 -9.54
C LEU A 418 -19.80 4.44 -9.98
N GLY A 419 -20.28 4.84 -11.16
CA GLY A 419 -19.91 6.13 -11.76
C GLY A 419 -20.55 7.37 -11.14
N LEU A 420 -21.50 7.21 -10.21
CA LEU A 420 -22.25 8.31 -9.61
C LEU A 420 -22.37 8.15 -8.09
N ARG A 421 -22.24 9.26 -7.35
CA ARG A 421 -22.39 9.29 -5.89
C ARG A 421 -23.79 8.85 -5.44
N THR A 422 -24.83 9.37 -6.09
CA THR A 422 -26.24 9.04 -5.81
C THR A 422 -26.52 7.56 -6.05
N LEU A 423 -26.06 7.03 -7.18
CA LEU A 423 -26.18 5.61 -7.51
C LEU A 423 -25.45 4.73 -6.49
N THR A 424 -24.31 5.18 -5.96
CA THR A 424 -23.54 4.47 -4.93
C THR A 424 -24.33 4.35 -3.63
N LEU A 425 -24.99 5.44 -3.20
CA LEU A 425 -25.85 5.43 -2.02
C LEU A 425 -27.06 4.52 -2.21
N GLN A 426 -27.80 4.69 -3.32
CA GLN A 426 -28.96 3.87 -3.66
C GLN A 426 -28.61 2.37 -3.72
N THR A 427 -27.51 2.02 -4.39
CA THR A 427 -27.07 0.62 -4.49
C THR A 427 -26.61 0.07 -3.15
N GLY A 428 -25.97 0.91 -2.32
CA GLY A 428 -25.66 0.57 -0.94
C GLY A 428 -26.91 0.19 -0.15
N ASP A 429 -28.00 0.95 -0.29
CA ASP A 429 -29.26 0.66 0.38
C ASP A 429 -29.95 -0.59 -0.19
N GLU A 430 -29.89 -0.81 -1.52
CA GLU A 430 -30.34 -2.07 -2.10
C GLU A 430 -29.59 -3.27 -1.52
N TYR A 431 -28.27 -3.15 -1.30
CA TYR A 431 -27.47 -4.23 -0.70
C TYR A 431 -27.83 -4.43 0.78
N ARG A 432 -28.13 -3.36 1.52
CA ARG A 432 -28.62 -3.48 2.90
C ARG A 432 -29.97 -4.17 2.97
N HIS A 433 -30.94 -3.71 2.18
CA HIS A 433 -32.33 -4.14 2.31
C HIS A 433 -32.66 -5.42 1.54
N LYS A 434 -32.16 -5.58 0.31
CA LYS A 434 -32.48 -6.74 -0.54
C LYS A 434 -31.50 -7.90 -0.34
N ILE A 435 -30.21 -7.61 -0.15
CA ILE A 435 -29.20 -8.65 0.08
C ILE A 435 -29.06 -8.96 1.58
N GLY A 436 -29.36 -7.99 2.45
CA GLY A 436 -29.30 -8.16 3.90
C GLY A 436 -27.91 -7.95 4.49
N LEU A 437 -27.04 -7.21 3.81
CA LEU A 437 -25.70 -6.88 4.33
C LEU A 437 -25.80 -5.74 5.34
N ASP A 438 -25.38 -6.00 6.57
CA ASP A 438 -25.38 -4.98 7.61
C ASP A 438 -24.10 -4.11 7.57
N ASN A 439 -24.01 -3.08 8.42
CA ASN A 439 -22.86 -2.17 8.47
C ASN A 439 -21.53 -2.85 8.88
N SER A 440 -21.56 -4.10 9.33
CA SER A 440 -20.36 -4.91 9.57
C SER A 440 -19.90 -5.70 8.35
N GLU A 441 -20.71 -5.74 7.28
CA GLU A 441 -20.47 -6.52 6.05
C GLU A 441 -20.43 -5.62 4.80
N LEU A 442 -20.98 -4.41 4.88
CA LEU A 442 -21.03 -3.44 3.79
C LEU A 442 -20.53 -2.06 4.23
N ALA A 443 -19.56 -1.54 3.50
CA ALA A 443 -19.13 -0.14 3.59
C ALA A 443 -19.49 0.61 2.31
N VAL A 444 -20.01 1.84 2.45
CA VAL A 444 -20.38 2.71 1.32
C VAL A 444 -19.52 3.97 1.36
N LEU A 445 -18.75 4.21 0.29
CA LEU A 445 -17.81 5.32 0.19
C LEU A 445 -18.12 6.19 -1.04
N ILE A 446 -18.44 7.47 -0.82
CA ILE A 446 -18.77 8.43 -1.90
C ILE A 446 -17.86 9.67 -1.94
N GLY A 447 -16.94 9.80 -0.97
CA GLY A 447 -15.99 10.90 -0.87
C GLY A 447 -16.60 12.27 -0.57
N SER A 448 -17.84 12.34 -0.08
CA SER A 448 -18.51 13.59 0.32
C SER A 448 -19.40 13.35 1.54
N ALA A 449 -19.09 14.02 2.66
CA ALA A 449 -19.89 13.96 3.88
C ALA A 449 -21.26 14.62 3.70
N ALA A 450 -21.30 15.83 3.12
CA ALA A 450 -22.55 16.57 2.89
C ALA A 450 -23.57 15.81 2.03
N VAL A 451 -23.14 15.13 0.96
CA VAL A 451 -24.05 14.35 0.11
C VAL A 451 -24.59 13.13 0.86
N LYS A 452 -23.78 12.52 1.74
CA LYS A 452 -24.19 11.40 2.58
C LYS A 452 -25.28 11.84 3.57
N GLU A 453 -25.07 12.96 4.26
CA GLU A 453 -26.02 13.51 5.24
C GLU A 453 -27.37 13.87 4.60
N LEU A 454 -27.36 14.50 3.42
CA LEU A 454 -28.60 14.84 2.70
C LEU A 454 -29.40 13.59 2.32
N HIS A 455 -28.73 12.51 1.91
CA HIS A 455 -29.38 11.24 1.59
C HIS A 455 -29.99 10.58 2.83
N GLU A 456 -29.25 10.56 3.94
CA GLU A 456 -29.75 10.03 5.23
C GLU A 456 -30.98 10.83 5.72
N GLN A 457 -30.97 12.17 5.56
CA GLN A 457 -32.13 13.01 5.88
C GLN A 457 -33.33 12.71 4.98
N ALA A 458 -33.12 12.50 3.68
CA ALA A 458 -34.19 12.17 2.75
C ALA A 458 -34.84 10.81 3.07
N GLN A 459 -34.05 9.81 3.47
CA GLN A 459 -34.58 8.52 3.91
C GLN A 459 -35.33 8.59 5.22
N ASN A 460 -34.84 9.38 6.19
CA ASN A 460 -35.54 9.56 7.45
C ASN A 460 -36.90 10.23 7.26
N LYS A 461 -37.02 11.21 6.33
CA LYS A 461 -38.31 11.83 5.98
C LYS A 461 -39.31 10.83 5.39
N LEU A 462 -38.85 9.96 4.49
CA LEU A 462 -39.68 8.90 3.87
C LEU A 462 -40.18 7.85 4.89
N ASN A 463 -39.44 7.62 5.98
CA ASN A 463 -39.84 6.69 7.04
C ASN A 463 -40.76 7.30 8.11
N THR A 464 -40.94 8.63 8.11
CA THR A 464 -41.76 9.35 9.10
C THR A 464 -43.11 9.84 8.56
N GLU A 465 -43.36 9.72 7.25
CA GLU A 465 -44.69 9.98 6.70
C GLU A 465 -45.59 8.75 6.91
N PRO A 466 -46.76 8.88 7.56
CA PRO A 466 -47.69 7.78 7.65
C PRO A 466 -48.17 7.44 6.24
N THR A 467 -47.99 6.18 5.83
CA THR A 467 -48.64 5.61 4.65
C THR A 467 -50.15 5.79 4.81
N CYS A 468 -50.74 6.64 3.97
CA CYS A 468 -52.18 6.86 3.89
C CYS A 468 -52.86 5.67 3.21
#